data_AF-A0A956P5X8-F1
#
_entry.id   AF-A0A956P5X8-F1
#
_cell.length_a   1.000
_cell.length_b   1.000
_cell.length_c   1.000
_cell.angle_alpha   90.00
_cell.angle_beta   90.00
_cell.angle_gamma   90.00
#
_symmetry.space_group_name_H-M   'P 1'
#
loop_
_entity.id
_entity.type
_entity.pdbx_description
1 polymer ?
#
loop_
_entity_poly.entity_id
_entity_poly.type
_entity_poly.pdbx_seq_one_letter_code
_entity_poly.pdbx_strand_id
1 'polypeptide(L)' 'MDKIKGAWAQSVTFLQEVRVEFRKVTWPSRTELRGSTIAVLVSVLIVAVYLGASDFVLSQLLALAFG' A
#
# COMPACT_ATOMS: atom_id res chain seq x y z
N MET A 1 -9.44 -7.24 -44.87
CA MET A 1 -9.30 -6.08 -43.96
C MET A 1 -10.41 -5.99 -42.91
N ASP A 2 -11.42 -6.86 -42.93
CA ASP A 2 -12.62 -6.74 -42.09
C ASP A 2 -12.44 -7.31 -40.67
N LYS A 3 -11.56 -8.31 -40.50
CA LYS A 3 -11.17 -8.82 -39.16
C LYS A 3 -10.50 -7.75 -38.29
N ILE A 4 -9.74 -6.85 -38.90
CA ILE A 4 -9.02 -5.77 -38.19
C ILE A 4 -10.00 -4.69 -37.72
N LYS A 5 -11.03 -4.38 -38.53
CA LYS A 5 -12.10 -3.44 -38.15
C LYS A 5 -12.95 -3.97 -37.00
N GLY A 6 -13.26 -5.28 -37.00
CA GLY A 6 -13.96 -5.94 -35.89
C GLY A 6 -13.16 -5.98 -34.59
N ALA A 7 -11.86 -6.29 -34.66
CA ALA A 7 -10.97 -6.27 -33.50
C ALA A 7 -10.79 -4.86 -32.90
N TRP A 8 -10.77 -3.83 -33.75
CA TRP A 8 -10.76 -2.43 -33.33
C TRP A 8 -12.04 -2.04 -32.59
N ALA A 9 -13.21 -2.42 -33.10
CA ALA A 9 -14.49 -2.17 -32.45
C ALA A 9 -14.55 -2.83 -31.06
N GLN A 10 -14.09 -4.08 -30.94
CA GLN A 10 -14.07 -4.82 -29.68
C GLN A 10 -13.14 -4.19 -28.63
N SER A 11 -12.01 -3.62 -29.05
CA SER A 11 -11.06 -2.94 -28.16
C SER A 11 -11.61 -1.60 -27.63
N VAL A 12 -12.36 -0.87 -28.45
CA VAL A 12 -13.04 0.37 -28.04
C VAL A 12 -14.14 0.07 -27.02
N THR A 13 -14.91 -1.00 -27.23
CA THR A 13 -15.92 -1.46 -26.26
C THR A 13 -15.27 -1.86 -24.94
N PHE A 14 -14.16 -2.60 -24.97
CA PHE A 14 -13.41 -2.97 -23.76
C PHE A 14 -12.94 -1.75 -22.97
N LEU A 15 -12.40 -0.71 -23.62
CA LEU A 15 -12.01 0.53 -22.94
C LEU A 15 -13.19 1.30 -22.35
N GLN A 16 -14.36 1.24 -22.99
CA GLN A 16 -15.60 1.81 -22.42
C GLN A 16 -16.06 1.04 -21.18
N GLU A 17 -16.04 -0.30 -21.22
CA GLU A 17 -16.37 -1.15 -20.07
C GLU A 17 -15.40 -0.91 -18.89
N VAL A 18 -14.10 -0.85 -19.16
CA VAL A 18 -13.08 -0.52 -18.16
C VAL A 18 -13.35 0.86 -17.56
N ARG A 19 -13.69 1.87 -18.36
CA ARG A 19 -14.03 3.21 -17.85
C ARG A 19 -15.26 3.20 -16.93
N VAL A 20 -16.25 2.35 -17.21
CA VAL A 20 -17.43 2.18 -16.36
C VAL A 20 -17.06 1.50 -15.04
N GLU A 21 -16.19 0.49 -15.07
CA GLU A 21 -15.73 -0.20 -13.86
C GLU A 21 -14.82 0.67 -12.99
N PHE A 22 -13.93 1.46 -13.62
CA PHE A 22 -13.10 2.45 -12.93
C PHE A 22 -13.93 3.53 -12.22
N ARG A 23 -15.14 3.83 -12.69
CA ARG A 23 -16.06 4.74 -11.98
C ARG A 23 -16.68 4.13 -10.72
N LYS A 24 -16.69 2.80 -10.59
CA LYS A 24 -17.11 2.10 -9.37
C LYS A 24 -16.00 2.07 -8.32
N VAL A 25 -14.76 2.44 -8.67
CA VAL A 25 -13.67 2.62 -7.71
C VAL A 25 -13.99 3.82 -6.84
N THR A 26 -14.55 3.53 -5.66
CA THR A 26 -14.79 4.49 -4.61
C THR A 26 -13.47 4.81 -3.93
N TRP A 27 -12.82 5.87 -4.40
CA TRP A 27 -11.63 6.39 -3.73
C TRP A 27 -12.02 6.88 -2.34
N PRO A 28 -11.27 6.47 -1.29
CA PRO A 28 -11.54 6.89 0.07
C PRO A 28 -11.46 8.41 0.18
N SER A 29 -12.30 8.96 1.05
CA SER A 29 -12.32 10.41 1.29
C SER A 29 -11.00 10.85 1.94
N ARG A 30 -10.60 12.12 1.74
CA ARG A 30 -9.38 12.68 2.36
C ARG A 30 -9.35 12.52 3.90
N THR A 31 -10.52 12.41 4.52
CA THR A 31 -10.68 12.22 5.96
C THR A 31 -10.37 10.77 6.37
N GLU A 32 -10.84 9.78 5.62
CA GLU A 32 -10.49 8.36 5.87
C GLU A 32 -9.01 8.09 5.62
N LEU A 33 -8.44 8.70 4.57
CA LEU A 33 -7.01 8.61 4.27
C LEU A 33 -6.14 9.14 5.42
N ARG A 34 -6.58 10.20 6.10
CA ARG A 34 -5.88 10.71 7.29
C ARG A 34 -6.00 9.75 8.46
N GLY A 35 -7.19 9.20 8.70
CA GLY A 35 -7.42 8.22 9.77
C GLY A 35 -6.54 6.97 9.63
N SER A 36 -6.50 6.38 8.43
CA SER A 36 -5.66 5.19 8.17
C SER A 36 -4.17 5.51 8.25
N THR A 37 -3.73 6.66 7.75
CA THR A 37 -2.32 7.08 7.85
C THR A 37 -1.89 7.28 9.30
N ILE A 38 -2.72 7.91 10.14
CA ILE A 38 -2.42 8.10 11.57
C ILE A 38 -2.32 6.75 12.28
N ALA A 39 -3.23 5.82 12.01
CA ALA A 39 -3.18 4.49 12.59
C ALA A 39 -1.88 3.74 12.25
N VAL A 40 -1.44 3.83 10.98
CA VAL A 40 -0.17 3.23 10.55
C VAL A 40 1.04 3.92 11.20
N LEU A 41 1.03 5.25 11.31
CA LEU A 41 2.11 5.98 11.98
C LEU A 41 2.25 5.55 13.45
N VAL A 42 1.13 5.40 14.17
CA VAL A 42 1.13 4.95 15.56
C VAL A 42 1.65 3.51 15.66
N SER A 43 1.21 2.60 14.79
CA SER A 43 1.66 1.21 14.84
C SER A 43 3.15 1.08 14.54
N VAL A 44 3.66 1.83 13.55
CA VAL A 44 5.09 1.86 13.21
C VAL A 44 5.91 2.44 14.37
N LEU A 45 5.44 3.50 15.03
CA LEU A 45 6.14 4.10 16.16
C LEU A 45 6.31 3.11 17.32
N ILE A 46 5.26 2.34 17.65
CA ILE A 46 5.29 1.32 18.70
C ILE A 46 6.33 0.24 18.37
N VAL A 47 6.30 -0.27 17.13
CA VAL A 47 7.25 -1.30 16.69
C VAL A 47 8.68 -0.76 16.69
N ALA A 48 8.89 0.46 16.23
CA ALA A 48 10.22 1.10 16.22
C ALA A 48 10.80 1.25 17.63
N VAL A 49 9.99 1.68 18.61
CA VAL A 49 10.43 1.77 20.02
C VAL A 49 10.77 0.40 20.58
N TYR A 50 9.93 -0.61 20.32
CA TYR A 50 10.17 -1.97 20.80
C TYR A 50 11.46 -2.57 20.22
N LEU A 51 11.66 -2.45 18.91
CA LEU A 51 12.87 -2.95 18.24
C LEU A 51 14.10 -2.18 18.73
N GLY A 52 14.05 -0.85 18.77
CA GLY A 52 15.17 -0.04 19.25
C GLY A 52 15.55 -0.34 20.69
N ALA A 53 14.58 -0.57 21.57
CA ALA A 53 14.85 -1.01 22.94
C ALA A 53 15.47 -2.41 22.97
N SER A 54 14.98 -3.33 22.15
CA SER A 54 15.51 -4.69 22.05
C SER A 54 16.96 -4.69 21.54
N ASP A 55 17.26 -3.90 20.52
CA ASP A 55 18.61 -3.74 19.96
C ASP A 55 19.57 -3.13 20.98
N PHE A 56 19.10 -2.16 21.78
CA PHE A 56 19.89 -1.57 22.87
C PHE A 56 20.21 -2.59 23.96
N VAL A 57 19.22 -3.38 24.40
CA VAL A 57 19.42 -4.43 25.40
C VAL A 57 20.38 -5.50 24.88
N LEU A 58 20.16 -5.97 23.64
CA LEU A 58 21.01 -7.00 23.02
C LEU A 58 22.44 -6.51 22.82
N SER A 59 22.64 -5.29 22.31
CA SER A 59 23.99 -4.73 22.12
C SER A 59 24.75 -4.64 23.45
N GLN A 60 24.08 -4.27 24.54
CA GLN A 60 24.72 -4.19 25.85
C GLN A 60 25.03 -5.55 26.46
N LEU A 61 24.14 -6.54 26.29
CA LEU A 61 24.39 -7.92 26.70
C LEU A 61 25.55 -8.54 25.90
N LEU A 62 25.60 -8.30 24.59
CA LEU A 62 26.68 -8.78 23.74
C LEU A 62 28.01 -8.11 24.10
N ALA A 63 28.00 -6.80 24.38
CA ALA A 63 29.20 -6.09 24.83
C ALA A 63 29.73 -6.62 26.17
N LEU A 64 28.85 -7.03 27.09
CA LEU A 64 29.22 -7.68 28.36
C LEU A 64 29.70 -9.12 28.20
N ALA A 65 29.23 -9.85 27.18
CA ALA A 65 29.56 -11.25 26.96
C ALA A 65 30.83 -11.46 26.15
N PHE A 66 31.13 -10.54 25.21
CA PHE A 66 32.30 -10.58 24.33
C PHE A 66 33.39 -9.55 24.69
N GLY A 67 33.10 -8.61 25.60
CA GLY A 67 34.09 -7.75 26.24
C GLY A 67 34.66 -8.40 27.49
#